data_AF-A0A534TYV1-F1
#
_entry.id   AF-A0A534TYV1-F1
#
_cell.length_a   1.000
_cell.length_b   1.000
_cell.length_c   1.000
_cell.angle_alpha   90.00
_cell.angle_beta   90.00
_cell.angle_gamma   90.00
#
_symmetry.space_group_name_H-M   'P 1'
#
loop_
_entity.id
_entity.type
_entity.pdbx_description
1 polymer ?
#
loop_
_entity_poly.entity_id
_entity_poly.type
_entity_poly.pdbx_seq_one_letter_code
_entity_poly.pdbx_strand_id
1 'polypeptide(L)'
;MRIYLISPTHYNPDGSLHKTTRYWTSAVTLPYLKAITPPEHEVSFVDELFYDVDVEAPCDVVGITAMGPQIARAYDLAAEFRRRGRKVVLGGTWVTLTAEESLRHCDAVVAGEAESVWPDVLADLAAGRSRGIYRADGWSSLDGILPHVLPLAGHLLARVSASVRVLRGADVLPAIVSHPPGRRRHGGPAYDPA
;
A
#
# COMPACT_ATOMS: atom_id res chain seq x y z
N MET A 1 8.56 18.02 8.30
CA MET A 1 9.50 16.88 8.26
C MET A 1 9.47 16.27 6.87
N ARG A 2 10.51 15.55 6.49
CA ARG A 2 10.54 14.72 5.28
C ARG A 2 10.02 13.33 5.62
N ILE A 3 9.04 12.88 4.86
CA ILE A 3 8.33 11.63 5.08
C ILE A 3 8.54 10.74 3.84
N TYR A 4 8.90 9.49 4.10
CA TYR A 4 8.99 8.47 3.07
C TYR A 4 7.96 7.37 3.31
N LEU A 5 6.97 7.25 2.43
CA LEU A 5 5.92 6.24 2.55
C LEU A 5 6.26 5.02 1.69
N ILE A 6 6.06 3.83 2.24
CA ILE A 6 6.44 2.56 1.62
C ILE A 6 5.27 1.60 1.64
N SER A 7 4.93 1.06 0.47
CA SER A 7 4.19 -0.19 0.34
C SER A 7 5.21 -1.29 0.05
N PRO A 8 5.53 -2.18 1.01
CA PRO A 8 6.54 -3.21 0.79
C PRO A 8 6.03 -4.29 -0.16
N THR A 9 6.95 -5.06 -0.72
CA THR A 9 6.61 -6.30 -1.39
C THR A 9 6.59 -7.44 -0.37
N HIS A 10 6.56 -8.68 -0.84
CA HIS A 10 6.68 -9.87 0.01
C HIS A 10 7.84 -10.74 -0.47
N TYR A 11 8.26 -11.63 0.43
CA TYR A 11 9.26 -12.66 0.11
C TYR A 11 8.61 -13.82 -0.63
N ASN A 12 9.27 -14.26 -1.70
CA ASN A 12 9.00 -15.54 -2.34
C ASN A 12 9.57 -16.69 -1.46
N PRO A 13 9.18 -17.95 -1.70
CA PRO A 13 9.70 -19.09 -0.95
C PRO A 13 11.24 -19.26 -1.00
N ASP A 14 11.89 -18.73 -2.03
CA ASP A 14 13.35 -18.72 -2.19
C ASP A 14 14.04 -17.54 -1.48
N GLY A 15 13.28 -16.70 -0.77
CA GLY A 15 13.77 -15.50 -0.07
C GLY A 15 13.96 -14.28 -0.96
N SER A 16 13.73 -14.37 -2.28
CA SER A 16 13.76 -13.21 -3.17
C SER A 16 12.56 -12.30 -2.96
N LEU A 17 12.71 -11.02 -3.30
CA LEU A 17 11.61 -10.06 -3.26
C LEU A 17 10.72 -10.24 -4.50
N HIS A 18 9.42 -10.33 -4.29
CA HIS A 18 8.47 -10.37 -5.40
C HIS A 18 8.44 -9.02 -6.14
N LYS A 19 8.42 -9.07 -7.49
CA LYS A 19 8.32 -7.88 -8.35
C LYS A 19 7.31 -8.12 -9.46
N THR A 20 6.60 -7.07 -9.86
CA THR A 20 5.62 -7.13 -10.94
C THR A 20 5.63 -5.86 -11.77
N THR A 21 5.19 -5.97 -13.02
CA THR A 21 4.91 -4.83 -13.91
C THR A 21 3.42 -4.56 -14.05
N ARG A 22 2.58 -5.40 -13.43
CA ARG A 22 1.12 -5.32 -13.47
C ARG A 22 0.57 -4.97 -12.10
N TYR A 23 -0.25 -3.93 -12.06
CA TYR A 23 -0.99 -3.53 -10.87
C TYR A 23 -2.32 -4.29 -10.84
N TRP A 24 -2.48 -5.18 -9.86
CA TRP A 24 -3.71 -5.97 -9.68
C TRP A 24 -4.68 -5.34 -8.68
N THR A 25 -4.25 -4.28 -7.99
CA THR A 25 -5.04 -3.50 -7.02
C THR A 25 -5.09 -2.03 -7.44
N SER A 26 -5.87 -1.18 -6.75
CA SER A 26 -6.10 0.20 -7.18
C SER A 26 -4.94 1.18 -6.90
N ALA A 27 -3.86 0.76 -6.26
CA ALA A 27 -2.68 1.60 -5.94
C ALA A 27 -2.93 2.88 -5.12
N VAL A 28 -4.08 3.00 -4.44
CA VAL A 28 -4.54 4.30 -3.92
C VAL A 28 -3.97 4.68 -2.56
N THR A 29 -3.48 3.73 -1.77
CA THR A 29 -3.11 3.98 -0.36
C THR A 29 -2.00 5.01 -0.20
N LEU A 30 -0.89 4.91 -0.94
CA LEU A 30 0.23 5.85 -0.80
C LEU A 30 -0.11 7.26 -1.33
N PRO A 31 -0.73 7.43 -2.52
CA PRO A 31 -1.22 8.72 -2.95
C PRO A 31 -2.22 9.34 -1.97
N TYR A 32 -3.11 8.52 -1.39
CA TYR A 32 -4.08 8.97 -0.42
C TYR A 32 -3.43 9.47 0.87
N LEU A 33 -2.51 8.69 1.45
CA LEU A 33 -1.74 9.10 2.62
C LEU A 33 -0.96 10.39 2.36
N LYS A 34 -0.36 10.54 1.17
CA LYS A 34 0.27 11.79 0.76
C LYS A 34 -0.72 12.96 0.74
N ALA A 35 -1.93 12.75 0.22
CA ALA A 35 -2.95 13.78 0.10
C ALA A 35 -3.47 14.27 1.46
N ILE A 36 -3.60 13.38 2.46
CA ILE A 36 -4.05 13.71 3.81
C ILE A 36 -2.91 14.15 4.76
N THR A 37 -1.65 14.07 4.31
CA THR A 37 -0.52 14.51 5.13
C THR A 37 -0.53 16.05 5.23
N PRO A 38 -0.36 16.63 6.44
CA PRO A 38 -0.30 18.07 6.61
C PRO A 38 0.72 18.75 5.66
N PRO A 39 0.36 19.89 5.03
CA PRO A 39 1.12 20.49 3.94
C PRO A 39 2.51 21.01 4.33
N GLU A 40 2.79 21.19 5.62
CA GLU A 40 4.11 21.52 6.17
C GLU A 40 5.12 20.36 6.10
N HIS A 41 4.70 19.19 5.61
CA HIS A 41 5.56 18.02 5.43
C HIS A 41 5.82 17.72 3.96
N GLU A 42 7.04 17.29 3.67
CA GLU A 42 7.44 16.85 2.34
C GLU A 42 7.26 15.34 2.25
N VAL A 43 6.46 14.87 1.29
CA VAL A 43 6.12 13.44 1.14
C VAL A 43 6.62 12.88 -0.18
N SER A 44 7.49 11.89 -0.06
CA SER A 44 7.85 10.96 -1.13
C SER A 44 7.28 9.57 -0.81
N PHE A 45 7.09 8.72 -1.83
CA PHE A 45 6.63 7.36 -1.60
C PHE A 45 7.16 6.39 -2.65
N VAL A 46 7.23 5.12 -2.26
CA VAL A 46 7.62 4.01 -3.14
C VAL A 46 6.68 2.82 -2.94
N ASP A 47 6.36 2.17 -4.05
CA ASP A 47 5.75 0.85 -4.03
C ASP A 47 6.80 -0.18 -4.44
N GLU A 48 7.20 -1.01 -3.47
CA GLU A 48 8.29 -1.96 -3.61
C GLU A 48 7.96 -3.11 -4.58
N LEU A 49 6.68 -3.29 -4.94
CA LEU A 49 6.29 -4.21 -6.01
C LEU A 49 6.88 -3.81 -7.38
N PHE A 50 7.11 -2.50 -7.60
CA PHE A 50 7.53 -1.95 -8.90
C PHE A 50 8.94 -1.38 -8.88
N TYR A 51 9.34 -0.76 -7.77
CA TYR A 51 10.62 -0.05 -7.63
C TYR A 51 11.34 -0.53 -6.38
N ASP A 52 12.65 -0.37 -6.30
CA ASP A 52 13.38 -0.72 -5.07
C ASP A 52 13.23 0.38 -4.03
N VAL A 53 13.18 -0.04 -2.76
CA VAL A 53 13.19 0.91 -1.63
C VAL A 53 14.58 1.50 -1.49
N ASP A 54 14.67 2.82 -1.51
CA ASP A 54 15.91 3.54 -1.19
C ASP A 54 16.01 3.72 0.34
N VAL A 55 16.76 2.85 0.99
CA VAL A 55 16.97 2.91 2.45
C VAL A 55 17.83 4.09 2.90
N GLU A 56 18.50 4.76 1.96
CA GLU A 56 19.29 5.98 2.21
C GLU A 56 18.51 7.26 1.88
N ALA A 57 17.24 7.13 1.44
CA ALA A 57 16.41 8.27 1.09
C ALA A 57 16.39 9.31 2.23
N PRO A 58 16.57 10.60 1.92
CA PRO A 58 16.63 11.65 2.93
C PRO A 58 15.25 11.86 3.56
N CYS A 59 15.01 11.20 4.68
CA CYS A 59 13.77 11.29 5.44
C CYS A 59 14.04 11.40 6.94
N ASP A 60 13.05 11.92 7.66
CA ASP A 60 13.03 11.99 9.12
C ASP A 60 12.08 10.91 9.68
N VAL A 61 10.97 10.66 8.96
CA VAL A 61 9.95 9.66 9.27
C VAL A 61 9.72 8.73 8.08
N VAL A 62 9.55 7.44 8.35
CA VAL A 62 9.16 6.42 7.37
C VAL A 62 7.81 5.83 7.77
N GLY A 63 6.84 5.90 6.86
CA GLY A 63 5.53 5.26 7.03
C GLY A 63 5.44 3.99 6.18
N ILE A 64 5.20 2.83 6.78
CA ILE A 64 5.11 1.56 6.06
C ILE A 64 3.70 0.99 6.23
N THR A 65 3.01 0.74 5.12
CA THR A 65 1.68 0.11 5.12
C THR A 65 1.79 -1.35 4.71
N ALA A 66 1.32 -2.28 5.54
CA ALA A 66 1.51 -3.71 5.32
C ALA A 66 0.21 -4.52 5.47
N MET A 67 -0.01 -5.40 4.49
CA MET A 67 -0.91 -6.54 4.59
C MET A 67 -0.15 -7.80 5.03
N GLY A 68 -0.87 -8.86 5.37
CA GLY A 68 -0.28 -10.09 5.92
C GLY A 68 0.92 -10.64 5.14
N PRO A 69 0.85 -10.82 3.81
CA PRO A 69 2.01 -11.32 3.04
C PRO A 69 3.24 -10.40 3.10
N GLN A 70 3.04 -9.10 3.30
CA GLN A 70 4.10 -8.09 3.27
C GLN A 70 4.76 -7.87 4.65
N ILE A 71 4.19 -8.40 5.74
CA ILE A 71 4.58 -7.99 7.10
C ILE A 71 6.04 -8.33 7.42
N ALA A 72 6.53 -9.49 6.98
CA ALA A 72 7.93 -9.88 7.19
C ALA A 72 8.88 -8.84 6.56
N ARG A 73 8.61 -8.45 5.32
CA ARG A 73 9.38 -7.41 4.64
C ARG A 73 9.24 -6.04 5.29
N ALA A 74 8.04 -5.69 5.76
CA ALA A 74 7.79 -4.45 6.48
C ALA A 74 8.62 -4.35 7.77
N TYR A 75 8.76 -5.44 8.53
CA TYR A 75 9.60 -5.48 9.73
C TYR A 75 11.09 -5.37 9.43
N ASP A 76 11.57 -6.01 8.35
CA ASP A 76 12.97 -5.86 7.93
C ASP A 76 13.29 -4.41 7.54
N LEU A 77 12.39 -3.77 6.79
CA LEU A 77 12.52 -2.35 6.45
C LEU A 77 12.47 -1.46 7.70
N ALA A 78 11.54 -1.74 8.63
CA ALA A 78 11.44 -1.01 9.89
C ALA A 78 12.75 -1.09 10.70
N ALA A 79 13.33 -2.29 10.83
CA ALA A 79 14.60 -2.49 11.51
C ALA A 79 15.73 -1.71 10.83
N GLU A 80 15.80 -1.76 9.49
CA GLU A 80 16.82 -1.07 8.71
C GLU A 80 16.73 0.46 8.83
N PHE A 81 15.55 1.04 8.73
CA PHE A 81 15.37 2.48 8.89
C PHE A 81 15.63 2.96 10.33
N ARG A 82 15.25 2.16 11.34
CA ARG A 82 15.56 2.46 12.74
C ARG A 82 17.06 2.42 13.02
N ARG A 83 17.78 1.44 12.45
CA ARG A 83 19.25 1.36 12.52
C ARG A 83 19.92 2.63 11.99
N ARG A 84 19.25 3.33 11.07
CA ARG A 84 19.67 4.60 10.46
C ARG A 84 19.18 5.84 11.20
N GLY A 85 18.57 5.66 12.37
CA GLY A 85 18.06 6.75 13.20
C GLY A 85 16.78 7.39 12.68
N ARG A 86 16.05 6.74 11.75
CA ARG A 86 14.77 7.24 11.25
C ARG A 86 13.63 6.80 12.17
N LYS A 87 12.62 7.64 12.30
CA LYS A 87 11.37 7.28 13.00
C LYS A 87 10.51 6.43 12.10
N VAL A 88 10.04 5.28 12.59
CA VAL A 88 9.22 4.36 11.80
C VAL A 88 7.80 4.32 12.32
N VAL A 89 6.84 4.48 11.42
CA VAL A 89 5.42 4.27 11.66
C VAL A 89 4.94 3.08 10.84
N LEU A 90 4.29 2.13 11.49
CA LEU A 90 3.64 0.99 10.84
C LEU A 90 2.14 1.18 10.79
N GLY A 91 1.52 0.79 9.68
CA GLY A 91 0.07 0.75 9.52
C GLY A 91 -0.37 -0.31 8.52
N GLY A 92 -1.66 -0.30 8.16
CA GLY A 92 -2.26 -1.28 7.26
C GLY A 92 -2.94 -2.42 8.00
N THR A 93 -3.65 -3.28 7.25
CA THR A 93 -4.61 -4.24 7.81
C THR A 93 -3.98 -5.22 8.80
N TRP A 94 -2.77 -5.72 8.52
CA TRP A 94 -2.12 -6.65 9.44
C TRP A 94 -1.72 -5.96 10.74
N VAL A 95 -1.17 -4.75 10.64
CA VAL A 95 -0.73 -3.95 11.78
C VAL A 95 -1.91 -3.58 12.67
N THR A 96 -3.07 -3.23 12.09
CA THR A 96 -4.30 -2.99 12.86
C THR A 96 -4.71 -4.21 13.71
N LEU A 97 -4.60 -5.42 13.15
CA LEU A 97 -4.94 -6.66 13.85
C LEU A 97 -3.90 -7.08 14.89
N THR A 98 -2.67 -6.57 14.78
CA THR A 98 -1.52 -7.01 15.57
C THR A 98 -0.76 -5.83 16.18
N ALA A 99 -1.47 -4.76 16.56
CA ALA A 99 -0.88 -3.47 16.90
C ALA A 99 0.21 -3.55 17.99
N GLU A 100 -0.06 -4.32 19.05
CA GLU A 100 0.90 -4.56 20.14
C GLU A 100 2.15 -5.31 19.68
N GLU A 101 1.97 -6.26 18.75
CA GLU A 101 3.06 -7.04 18.15
C GLU A 101 3.91 -6.15 17.25
N SER A 102 3.26 -5.41 16.35
CA SER A 102 3.89 -4.50 15.39
C SER A 102 4.63 -3.36 16.08
N LEU A 103 4.14 -2.85 17.22
CA LEU A 103 4.82 -1.77 17.96
C LEU A 103 6.25 -2.15 18.37
N ARG A 104 6.55 -3.43 18.54
CA ARG A 104 7.91 -3.89 18.89
C ARG A 104 8.93 -3.57 17.78
N HIS A 105 8.45 -3.40 16.55
CA HIS A 105 9.28 -3.18 15.36
C HIS A 105 9.38 -1.71 14.96
N CYS A 106 8.60 -0.80 15.55
CA CYS A 106 8.54 0.61 15.13
C CYS A 106 8.49 1.62 16.31
N ASP A 107 8.44 2.92 15.98
CA ASP A 107 8.26 4.00 16.97
C ASP A 107 6.78 4.32 17.22
N ALA A 108 5.92 4.09 16.22
CA ALA A 108 4.48 4.27 16.33
C ALA A 108 3.70 3.30 15.44
N VAL A 109 2.49 2.96 15.86
CA VAL A 109 1.52 2.16 15.11
C VAL A 109 0.28 3.00 14.83
N VAL A 110 -0.19 2.98 13.59
CA VAL A 110 -1.52 3.42 13.19
C VAL A 110 -2.40 2.19 13.05
N ALA A 111 -3.41 2.08 13.91
CA ALA A 111 -4.39 1.00 13.91
C ALA A 111 -5.77 1.54 13.52
N GLY A 112 -6.31 1.05 12.40
CA GLY A 112 -7.52 1.57 11.77
C GLY A 112 -7.22 2.54 10.63
N GLU A 113 -8.17 3.40 10.31
CA GLU A 113 -8.06 4.41 9.25
C GLU A 113 -7.08 5.53 9.65
N ALA A 114 -6.25 5.97 8.71
CA ALA A 114 -5.15 6.88 9.00
C ALA A 114 -5.58 8.35 9.15
N GLU A 115 -6.69 8.73 8.52
CA GLU A 115 -7.19 10.09 8.37
C GLU A 115 -7.27 10.86 9.68
N SER A 116 -7.82 10.22 10.72
CA SER A 116 -8.06 10.85 12.01
C SER A 116 -6.83 10.89 12.91
N VAL A 117 -5.84 10.02 12.67
CA VAL A 117 -4.71 9.83 13.59
C VAL A 117 -3.35 10.19 13.00
N TRP A 118 -3.21 10.21 11.68
CA TRP A 118 -1.95 10.48 10.99
C TRP A 118 -1.39 11.87 11.32
N PRO A 119 -2.19 12.96 11.35
CA PRO A 119 -1.69 14.26 11.78
C PRO A 119 -1.16 14.24 13.22
N ASP A 120 -1.84 13.53 14.13
CA ASP A 120 -1.45 13.39 15.54
C ASP A 120 -0.12 12.64 15.70
N VAL A 121 0.05 11.55 14.94
CA VAL A 121 1.31 10.79 14.91
C VAL A 121 2.46 11.70 14.50
N LEU A 122 2.29 12.46 13.41
CA LEU A 122 3.33 13.34 12.89
C LEU A 122 3.64 14.50 13.85
N ALA A 123 2.63 15.08 14.48
CA ALA A 123 2.80 16.14 15.47
C ALA A 123 3.58 15.65 16.71
N ASP A 124 3.28 14.44 17.19
CA ASP A 124 4.00 13.84 18.32
C ASP A 124 5.45 13.50 17.95
N LEU A 125 5.68 12.89 16.78
CA LEU A 125 7.03 12.57 16.32
C LEU A 125 7.88 13.82 16.09
N ALA A 126 7.29 14.89 15.52
CA ALA A 126 7.96 16.18 15.36
C ALA A 126 8.39 16.80 16.70
N ALA A 127 7.62 16.55 17.76
CA ALA A 127 7.93 16.98 19.11
C ALA A 127 8.81 15.99 19.90
N GLY A 128 9.35 14.96 19.24
CA GLY A 128 10.26 13.99 19.84
C GLY A 128 9.57 12.99 20.79
N ARG A 129 8.26 12.80 20.67
CA ARG A 129 7.46 11.87 21.51
C ARG A 129 6.65 10.89 20.65
N SER A 130 6.13 9.84 21.28
CA SER A 130 5.22 8.87 20.66
C SER A 130 4.29 8.28 21.71
N ARG A 131 3.02 8.07 21.37
CA ARG A 131 2.03 7.34 22.19
C ARG A 131 2.11 5.83 22.00
N GLY A 132 2.99 5.36 21.11
CA GLY A 132 3.10 3.95 20.74
C GLY A 132 2.00 3.54 19.77
N ILE A 133 0.75 3.39 20.23
CA ILE A 133 -0.37 2.96 19.38
C ILE A 133 -1.40 4.09 19.26
N TYR A 134 -1.69 4.47 18.01
CA TYR A 134 -2.70 5.44 17.64
C TYR A 134 -3.87 4.69 17.01
N ARG A 135 -5.01 4.68 17.68
CA ARG A 135 -6.21 3.97 17.23
C ARG A 135 -7.22 4.95 16.66
N ALA A 136 -7.75 4.64 15.48
CA ALA A 136 -8.89 5.37 14.95
C ALA A 136 -10.16 5.01 15.75
N ASP A 137 -10.89 6.01 16.23
CA ASP A 137 -12.08 5.82 17.07
C ASP A 137 -13.36 5.47 16.28
N GLY A 138 -13.26 5.30 14.94
CA GLY A 138 -14.37 4.95 14.06
C GLY A 138 -14.05 5.11 12.58
N TRP A 139 -15.09 5.01 11.74
CA TRP A 139 -14.99 5.28 10.31
C TRP A 139 -14.80 6.78 10.08
N SER A 140 -13.80 7.13 9.29
CA SER A 140 -13.59 8.51 8.85
C SER A 140 -14.70 8.94 7.89
N SER A 141 -15.12 10.20 7.98
CA SER A 141 -16.05 10.75 6.99
C SER A 141 -15.38 10.79 5.62
N LEU A 142 -16.14 10.45 4.58
CA LEU A 142 -15.69 10.56 3.19
C LEU A 142 -15.87 11.96 2.60
N ASP A 143 -16.46 12.88 3.37
CA ASP A 143 -16.70 14.25 2.93
C ASP A 143 -15.39 14.96 2.61
N GLY A 144 -15.31 15.59 1.43
CA GLY A 144 -14.15 16.40 1.05
C GLY A 144 -12.89 15.61 0.64
N ILE A 145 -12.96 14.29 0.44
CA ILE A 145 -11.81 13.47 0.01
C ILE A 145 -11.48 13.66 -1.49
N LEU A 146 -12.51 13.81 -2.34
CA LEU A 146 -12.36 13.87 -3.80
C LEU A 146 -11.43 15.00 -4.31
N PRO A 147 -11.47 16.25 -3.78
CA PRO A 147 -10.62 17.34 -4.23
C PRO A 147 -9.11 17.06 -4.11
N HIS A 148 -8.70 16.23 -3.14
CA HIS A 148 -7.28 15.97 -2.85
C HIS A 148 -6.71 14.76 -3.62
N VAL A 149 -7.55 13.80 -4.01
CA VAL A 149 -7.13 12.55 -4.69
C VAL A 149 -7.09 12.70 -6.21
N LEU A 150 -8.00 13.50 -6.79
CA LEU A 150 -8.13 13.69 -8.24
C LEU A 150 -6.85 14.23 -8.93
N PRO A 151 -6.10 15.21 -8.37
CA PRO A 151 -4.88 15.72 -9.00
C PRO A 151 -3.73 14.69 -9.03
N LEU A 152 -3.71 13.74 -8.10
CA LEU A 152 -2.68 12.70 -8.00
C LEU A 152 -3.00 11.48 -8.91
N ALA A 153 -4.28 11.22 -9.18
CA ALA A 153 -4.71 10.16 -10.09
C ALA A 153 -4.38 10.44 -11.57
N GLY A 154 -4.20 11.71 -11.96
CA GLY A 154 -3.90 12.09 -13.36
C GLY A 154 -2.61 11.47 -13.92
N HIS A 155 -1.58 11.31 -13.08
CA HIS A 155 -0.31 10.68 -13.47
C HIS A 155 -0.37 9.15 -13.45
N LEU A 156 -1.24 8.58 -12.61
CA LEU A 156 -1.43 7.13 -12.48
C LEU A 156 -2.31 6.58 -13.63
N LEU A 157 -3.36 7.32 -14.01
CA LEU A 157 -4.26 6.96 -15.11
C LEU A 157 -3.57 6.96 -16.48
N ALA A 158 -2.55 7.80 -16.68
CA ALA A 158 -1.76 7.83 -17.91
C ALA A 158 -0.99 6.51 -18.16
N ARG A 159 -0.63 5.74 -17.12
CA ARG A 159 0.06 4.44 -17.26
C ARG A 159 -0.88 3.23 -17.15
N VAL A 160 -2.10 3.41 -16.64
CA VAL A 160 -3.17 2.39 -16.68
C VAL A 160 -3.85 2.31 -18.06
N SER A 161 -3.53 3.25 -18.96
CA SER A 161 -4.10 3.32 -20.32
C SER A 161 -3.76 2.12 -21.24
N ALA A 162 -2.93 1.17 -20.81
CA ALA A 162 -2.73 -0.09 -21.52
C ALA A 162 -3.70 -1.22 -21.11
N SER A 163 -4.59 -1.01 -20.13
CA SER A 163 -5.51 -2.07 -19.69
C SER A 163 -6.96 -1.62 -19.42
N VAL A 164 -7.26 -0.32 -19.49
CA VAL A 164 -8.65 0.18 -19.43
C VAL A 164 -9.10 0.59 -20.82
N ARG A 165 -9.37 -0.40 -21.67
CA ARG A 165 -10.18 -0.22 -22.87
C ARG A 165 -11.26 -1.30 -22.93
N VAL A 166 -12.13 -1.35 -21.93
CA VAL A 166 -13.48 -1.90 -22.04
C VAL A 166 -14.35 -1.12 -21.05
N LEU A 167 -15.58 -0.81 -21.46
CA LEU A 167 -16.67 -0.15 -20.71
C LEU A 167 -16.88 1.35 -20.96
N ARG A 168 -17.20 1.71 -22.22
CA ARG A 168 -18.46 2.39 -22.55
C ARG A 168 -19.07 1.72 -23.78
N GLY A 169 -20.37 1.40 -23.71
CA GLY A 169 -21.04 0.33 -24.46
C GLY A 169 -21.44 0.62 -25.91
N ALA A 170 -21.92 -0.47 -26.54
CA ALA A 170 -22.91 -0.64 -27.63
C ALA A 170 -23.01 0.47 -28.70
N ASP A 171 -22.83 0.26 -30.01
CA ASP A 171 -23.26 -0.84 -30.88
C ASP A 171 -22.36 -0.91 -32.12
N VAL A 172 -21.78 -2.07 -32.46
CA VAL A 172 -21.77 -2.66 -33.83
C VAL A 172 -21.31 -4.14 -33.75
N LEU A 173 -22.15 -5.07 -34.20
CA LEU A 173 -21.80 -6.45 -34.62
C LEU A 173 -22.00 -6.54 -36.15
N PRO A 174 -21.54 -7.58 -36.89
CA PRO A 174 -20.60 -8.65 -36.58
C PRO A 174 -19.51 -8.86 -37.66
N ALA A 175 -18.40 -9.54 -37.34
CA ALA A 175 -17.68 -10.37 -38.31
C ALA A 175 -16.95 -11.52 -37.59
N ILE A 176 -17.38 -12.71 -37.97
CA ILE A 176 -16.94 -14.04 -37.52
C ILE A 176 -15.55 -14.37 -38.11
N VAL A 177 -14.95 -15.46 -37.60
CA VAL A 177 -14.04 -16.44 -38.24
C VAL A 177 -12.68 -16.47 -37.52
N SER A 178 -12.17 -17.55 -36.93
CA SER A 178 -12.59 -18.96 -36.82
C SER A 178 -11.74 -19.67 -35.77
N HIS A 179 -12.32 -20.63 -35.05
CA HIS A 179 -11.59 -21.71 -34.37
C HIS A 179 -11.32 -22.83 -35.39
N PRO A 180 -10.19 -23.56 -35.31
CA PRO A 180 -10.16 -24.97 -35.65
C PRO A 180 -10.48 -25.83 -34.39
N PRO A 181 -11.16 -26.98 -34.53
CA PRO A 181 -11.61 -27.82 -33.41
C PRO A 181 -10.65 -28.99 -33.10
N GLY A 182 -10.71 -29.46 -31.85
CA GLY A 182 -10.21 -30.77 -31.39
C GLY A 182 -8.96 -30.68 -30.51
N ARG A 183 -8.85 -31.33 -29.33
CA ARG A 183 -9.50 -32.53 -28.78
C ARG A 183 -9.62 -32.43 -27.24
N ARG A 184 -10.62 -33.16 -26.71
CA ARG A 184 -10.79 -33.62 -25.30
C ARG A 184 -9.50 -34.34 -24.79
N ARG A 185 -9.18 -34.57 -23.51
CA ARG A 185 -9.90 -34.85 -22.25
C ARG A 185 -8.82 -35.00 -21.14
N HIS A 186 -9.12 -34.68 -19.89
CA HIS A 186 -8.71 -35.32 -18.61
C HIS A 186 -9.08 -34.29 -17.51
N GLY A 187 -10.03 -34.49 -16.60
CA GLY A 187 -10.29 -35.70 -15.82
C GLY A 187 -9.59 -35.56 -14.45
N GLY A 188 -10.05 -34.65 -13.60
CA GLY A 188 -9.59 -34.50 -12.21
C GLY A 188 -10.80 -34.62 -11.26
N PRO A 189 -10.66 -35.29 -10.10
CA PRO A 189 -11.79 -35.72 -9.30
C PRO A 189 -12.44 -34.59 -8.50
N ALA A 190 -13.74 -34.73 -8.30
CA ALA A 190 -14.57 -33.87 -7.49
C ALA A 190 -14.22 -34.00 -6.00
N TYR A 191 -14.28 -32.87 -5.30
CA TYR A 191 -14.09 -32.72 -3.86
C TYR A 191 -15.35 -33.19 -3.12
N ASP A 192 -15.18 -34.09 -2.14
CA ASP A 192 -16.22 -34.64 -1.26
C ASP A 192 -15.95 -34.16 0.18
N PRO A 193 -16.85 -33.36 0.79
CA PRO A 193 -16.72 -32.93 2.17
C PRO A 193 -17.47 -33.90 3.10
N ALA A 194 -16.72 -34.74 3.80
CA ALA A 194 -17.15 -35.37 5.04
C ALA A 194 -16.97 -34.43 6.24
#